data_AF-A0A345QH04-F1
#
_entry.id   AF-A0A345QH04-F1
#
_cell.length_a   1.000
_cell.length_b   1.000
_cell.length_c   1.000
_cell.angle_alpha   90.00
_cell.angle_beta   90.00
_cell.angle_gamma   90.00
#
_symmetry.space_group_name_H-M   'P 1'
#
loop_
_entity.id
_entity.type
_entity.pdbx_description
1 polymer ?
#
loop_
_entity_poly.entity_id
_entity_poly.type
_entity_poly.pdbx_seq_one_letter_code
_entity_poly.pdbx_strand_id
1 'polypeptide(L)'
;MKRYLFVSGCPRSGTTALTTLLNWAPQTFVGQERYNMLFNKDNSQLRPGLFDPERLRSFRDTDCGYTSYDQKPAYFNGAANLQAIENMDQAQVVGDKLISLWRNFSVFNAPHWANKDIQVIHIIRDVHDVAASYQARYQNAADGWQDDFSKGVRVWSQSVRNVATWIKAHEGQAPSFKLHLVSYEGLFENDKKTFADRCADLYRAISLDVGASQMAGFAKMHSGAERVQKRRISFPELNDKIAEIVDHDTLQMQSYLRQQAIF
;
A
#
# COMPACT_ATOMS: atom_id res chain seq x y z
N MET A 1 12.57 -14.32 14.79
CA MET A 1 11.81 -13.11 15.18
C MET A 1 10.97 -12.68 13.97
N LYS A 2 9.70 -12.31 14.14
CA LYS A 2 8.85 -11.83 13.03
C LYS A 2 9.28 -10.42 12.60
N ARG A 3 9.17 -10.13 11.31
CA ARG A 3 9.34 -8.79 10.73
C ARG A 3 7.98 -8.16 10.49
N TYR A 4 7.86 -6.86 10.73
CA TYR A 4 6.61 -6.13 10.57
C TYR A 4 6.63 -5.37 9.25
N LEU A 5 5.62 -5.56 8.41
CA LEU A 5 5.51 -4.88 7.11
C LEU A 5 4.21 -4.11 6.99
N PHE A 6 4.30 -2.81 6.75
CA PHE A 6 3.12 -1.98 6.55
C PHE A 6 3.06 -1.45 5.13
N VAL A 7 1.89 -1.50 4.51
CA VAL A 7 1.66 -0.90 3.20
C VAL A 7 0.90 0.41 3.36
N SER A 8 1.48 1.49 2.85
CA SER A 8 0.95 2.85 2.90
C SER A 8 0.81 3.42 1.48
N GLY A 9 0.00 4.45 1.31
CA GLY A 9 -0.18 5.14 0.03
C GLY A 9 -1.41 6.03 0.05
N CYS A 10 -1.54 6.92 -0.93
CA CYS A 10 -2.82 7.57 -1.18
C CYS A 10 -3.86 6.52 -1.60
N PRO A 11 -5.15 6.63 -1.22
CA PRO A 11 -6.19 5.80 -1.84
C PRO A 11 -6.08 5.87 -3.36
N ARG A 12 -6.29 4.72 -4.03
CA ARG A 12 -6.22 4.55 -5.49
C ARG A 12 -4.79 4.52 -6.09
N SER A 13 -3.74 4.54 -5.26
CA SER A 13 -2.36 4.32 -5.71
C SER A 13 -1.97 2.84 -5.93
N GLY A 14 -2.92 1.90 -5.89
CA GLY A 14 -2.63 0.48 -6.10
C GLY A 14 -2.19 -0.30 -4.85
N THR A 15 -2.40 0.23 -3.65
CA THR A 15 -2.05 -0.43 -2.38
C THR A 15 -2.65 -1.84 -2.23
N THR A 16 -3.88 -2.07 -2.72
CA THR A 16 -4.49 -3.41 -2.72
C THR A 16 -3.75 -4.39 -3.64
N ALA A 17 -3.39 -3.97 -4.86
CA ALA A 17 -2.64 -4.80 -5.79
C ALA A 17 -1.24 -5.12 -5.25
N LEU A 18 -0.57 -4.13 -4.65
CA LEU A 18 0.69 -4.32 -3.94
C LEU A 18 0.56 -5.30 -2.76
N THR A 19 -0.50 -5.21 -1.97
CA THR A 19 -0.74 -6.14 -0.85
C THR A 19 -0.97 -7.56 -1.36
N THR A 20 -1.73 -7.72 -2.46
CA THR A 20 -1.91 -9.01 -3.12
C THR A 20 -0.59 -9.56 -3.68
N LEU A 21 0.27 -8.72 -4.26
CA LEU A 21 1.62 -9.10 -4.68
C LEU A 21 2.44 -9.66 -3.51
N LEU A 22 2.44 -8.95 -2.39
CA LEU A 22 3.20 -9.33 -1.21
C LEU A 22 2.70 -10.65 -0.62
N ASN A 23 1.39 -10.90 -0.65
CA ASN A 23 0.77 -12.13 -0.13
C ASN A 23 0.92 -13.36 -1.05
N TRP A 24 1.57 -13.25 -2.21
CA TRP A 24 1.89 -14.42 -3.04
C TRP A 24 3.02 -15.29 -2.45
N ALA A 25 3.89 -14.71 -1.62
CA ALA A 25 4.87 -15.50 -0.91
C ALA A 25 4.22 -16.16 0.32
N PRO A 26 4.39 -17.47 0.53
CA PRO A 26 3.80 -18.16 1.69
C PRO A 26 4.38 -17.69 3.03
N GLN A 27 5.55 -17.03 3.02
CA GLN A 27 6.19 -16.47 4.22
C GLN A 27 5.66 -15.09 4.62
N THR A 28 4.67 -14.55 3.91
CA THR A 28 4.10 -13.22 4.20
C THR A 28 2.64 -13.32 4.61
N PHE A 29 2.26 -12.41 5.50
CA PHE A 29 0.86 -12.05 5.74
C PHE A 29 0.78 -10.54 5.86
N VAL A 30 0.13 -9.88 4.91
CA VAL A 30 -0.21 -8.46 5.00
C VAL A 30 -1.73 -8.33 4.94
N GLY A 31 -2.31 -7.87 6.05
CA GLY A 31 -3.74 -7.61 6.15
C GLY A 31 -4.25 -6.60 5.13
N GLN A 32 -5.52 -6.73 4.77
CA GLN A 32 -6.22 -5.76 3.92
C GLN A 32 -7.00 -4.79 4.81
N GLU A 33 -6.33 -3.78 5.38
CA GLU A 33 -6.93 -2.82 6.32
C GLU A 33 -7.57 -3.53 7.51
N ARG A 34 -6.85 -4.47 8.13
CA ARG A 34 -7.31 -5.25 9.28
C ARG A 34 -7.51 -4.40 10.53
N TYR A 35 -6.70 -3.37 10.72
CA TYR A 35 -6.69 -2.49 11.90
C TYR A 35 -6.83 -1.01 11.53
N ASN A 36 -7.46 -0.69 10.40
CA ASN A 36 -7.59 0.69 9.92
C ASN A 36 -8.44 1.57 10.85
N MET A 37 -9.53 1.07 11.43
CA MET A 37 -10.37 1.84 12.35
C MET A 37 -9.64 2.08 13.66
N LEU A 38 -8.98 1.04 14.18
CA LEU A 38 -8.14 1.13 15.37
C LEU A 38 -7.04 2.19 15.17
N PHE A 39 -6.29 2.13 14.07
CA PHE A 39 -5.23 3.09 13.77
C PHE A 39 -5.76 4.53 13.61
N ASN A 40 -6.89 4.71 12.91
CA ASN A 40 -7.45 6.04 12.66
C ASN A 40 -8.10 6.66 13.91
N LYS A 41 -8.63 5.83 14.82
CA LYS A 41 -9.21 6.29 16.08
C LYS A 41 -8.14 6.64 17.11
N ASP A 42 -7.15 5.77 17.26
CA ASP A 42 -6.06 5.91 18.22
C ASP A 42 -4.85 5.09 17.74
N ASN A 43 -3.91 5.77 17.08
CA ASN A 43 -2.73 5.11 16.52
C ASN A 43 -1.82 4.47 17.59
N SER A 44 -1.91 4.87 18.86
CA SER A 44 -1.13 4.28 19.96
C SER A 44 -1.51 2.82 20.25
N GLN A 45 -2.67 2.38 19.76
CA GLN A 45 -3.14 1.00 19.88
C GLN A 45 -2.51 0.06 18.86
N LEU A 46 -1.91 0.59 17.78
CA LEU A 46 -1.22 -0.21 16.78
C LEU A 46 0.07 -0.75 17.41
N ARG A 47 0.08 -2.05 17.77
CA ARG A 47 1.18 -2.68 18.52
C ARG A 47 1.50 -4.08 18.00
N PRO A 48 2.72 -4.62 18.24
CA PRO A 48 3.14 -5.94 17.75
C PRO A 48 2.15 -7.08 17.99
N GLY A 49 1.56 -7.16 19.20
CA GLY A 49 0.64 -8.26 19.55
C GLY A 49 -0.67 -8.27 18.76
N LEU A 50 -0.96 -7.24 17.96
CA LEU A 50 -2.05 -7.31 16.98
C LEU A 50 -1.74 -8.30 15.83
N PHE A 51 -0.47 -8.63 15.63
CA PHE A 51 0.01 -9.47 14.53
C PHE A 51 0.35 -10.89 14.99
N ASP A 52 -0.05 -11.25 16.21
CA ASP A 52 -0.08 -12.64 16.66
C ASP A 52 -1.19 -13.40 15.93
N PRO A 53 -0.98 -14.66 15.52
CA PRO A 53 -1.95 -15.36 14.66
C PRO A 53 -3.34 -15.53 15.30
N GLU A 54 -3.41 -15.74 16.62
CA GLU A 54 -4.67 -15.77 17.36
C GLU A 54 -5.44 -14.45 17.23
N ARG A 55 -4.73 -13.33 17.35
CA ARG A 55 -5.33 -11.99 17.28
C ARG A 55 -5.75 -11.62 15.86
N LEU A 56 -4.99 -12.03 14.85
CA LEU A 56 -5.34 -11.84 13.43
C LEU A 56 -6.68 -12.53 13.10
N ARG A 57 -6.89 -13.76 13.61
CA ARG A 57 -8.13 -14.53 13.44
C ARG A 57 -9.31 -13.99 14.26
N SER A 58 -9.04 -13.37 15.40
CA SER A 58 -10.07 -12.82 16.29
C SER A 58 -10.47 -11.39 15.88
N PHE A 59 -11.48 -11.26 15.02
CA PHE A 59 -12.06 -9.95 14.66
C PHE A 59 -12.80 -9.31 15.82
N ARG A 60 -12.63 -7.99 15.95
CA ARG A 60 -13.32 -7.15 16.92
C ARG A 60 -13.93 -5.95 16.20
N ASP A 61 -15.05 -5.45 16.72
CA ASP A 61 -15.80 -4.34 16.12
C ASP A 61 -14.96 -3.06 15.95
N THR A 62 -13.94 -2.88 16.79
CA THR A 62 -13.02 -1.74 16.76
C THR A 62 -11.98 -1.80 15.64
N ASP A 63 -11.86 -2.93 14.93
CA ASP A 63 -10.71 -3.17 14.07
C ASP A 63 -10.86 -2.58 12.66
N CYS A 64 -11.90 -3.01 11.93
CA CYS A 64 -12.11 -2.64 10.53
C CYS A 64 -13.56 -2.71 10.03
N GLY A 65 -14.55 -2.89 10.91
CA GLY A 65 -15.97 -2.94 10.55
C GLY A 65 -16.45 -4.27 9.96
N TYR A 66 -15.60 -5.30 9.98
CA TYR A 66 -15.94 -6.67 9.56
C TYR A 66 -15.80 -7.62 10.75
N THR A 67 -16.55 -8.72 10.78
CA THR A 67 -16.47 -9.76 11.83
C THR A 67 -15.74 -11.03 11.38
N SER A 68 -15.38 -11.15 10.11
CA SER A 68 -14.56 -12.24 9.58
C SER A 68 -13.88 -11.86 8.24
N TYR A 69 -12.97 -12.70 7.75
CA TYR A 69 -12.39 -12.53 6.41
C TYR A 69 -13.42 -12.74 5.30
N ASP A 70 -14.38 -13.65 5.46
CA ASP A 70 -15.40 -13.96 4.44
C ASP A 70 -16.39 -12.81 4.18
N GLN A 71 -16.56 -11.92 5.15
CA GLN A 71 -17.39 -10.72 5.01
C GLN A 71 -16.69 -9.59 4.27
N LYS A 72 -15.38 -9.67 4.05
CA LYS A 72 -14.67 -8.65 3.29
C LYS A 72 -15.08 -8.70 1.82
N PRO A 73 -15.16 -7.55 1.12
CA PRO A 73 -15.41 -7.52 -0.31
C PRO A 73 -14.54 -8.50 -1.10
N ALA A 74 -15.10 -9.15 -2.12
CA ALA A 74 -14.44 -10.24 -2.85
C ALA A 74 -13.06 -9.86 -3.43
N TYR A 75 -12.83 -8.59 -3.77
CA TYR A 75 -11.52 -8.12 -4.23
C TYR A 75 -10.44 -8.12 -3.14
N PHE A 76 -10.79 -8.24 -1.87
CA PHE A 76 -9.87 -8.52 -0.76
C PHE A 76 -9.64 -10.02 -0.55
N ASN A 77 -10.48 -10.89 -1.10
CA ASN A 77 -10.42 -12.35 -0.92
C ASN A 77 -9.90 -13.07 -2.17
N GLY A 78 -8.96 -12.45 -2.90
CA GLY A 78 -8.25 -13.11 -3.99
C GLY A 78 -7.38 -14.28 -3.49
N ALA A 79 -7.06 -15.22 -4.38
CA ALA A 79 -6.35 -16.47 -4.04
C ALA A 79 -5.08 -16.26 -3.18
N ALA A 80 -4.27 -15.25 -3.47
CA ALA A 80 -3.07 -14.95 -2.67
C ALA A 80 -3.40 -14.51 -1.23
N ASN A 81 -4.47 -13.73 -1.05
CA ASN A 81 -4.88 -13.30 0.29
C ASN A 81 -5.48 -14.46 1.10
N LEU A 82 -6.24 -15.36 0.45
CA LEU A 82 -6.74 -16.58 1.10
C LEU A 82 -5.57 -17.49 1.51
N GLN A 83 -4.61 -17.70 0.61
CA GLN A 83 -3.39 -18.45 0.91
C GLN A 83 -2.59 -17.81 2.05
N ALA A 84 -2.49 -16.49 2.11
CA ALA A 84 -1.81 -15.80 3.21
C ALA A 84 -2.56 -16.01 4.55
N ILE A 85 -3.89 -16.00 4.54
CA ILE A 85 -4.70 -16.30 5.74
C ILE A 85 -4.43 -17.72 6.23
N GLU A 86 -4.38 -18.71 5.32
CA GLU A 86 -4.08 -20.10 5.65
C GLU A 86 -2.65 -20.26 6.22
N ASN A 87 -1.68 -19.51 5.68
CA ASN A 87 -0.27 -19.62 6.05
C ASN A 87 0.16 -18.65 7.17
N MET A 88 -0.74 -17.89 7.79
CA MET A 88 -0.37 -16.80 8.70
C MET A 88 0.47 -17.25 9.92
N ASP A 89 0.35 -18.52 10.34
CA ASP A 89 1.15 -19.09 11.43
C ASP A 89 2.62 -19.25 11.04
N GLN A 90 2.89 -19.49 9.76
CA GLN A 90 4.21 -19.69 9.18
C GLN A 90 4.83 -18.38 8.65
N ALA A 91 4.07 -17.28 8.68
CA ALA A 91 4.52 -16.00 8.16
C ALA A 91 5.74 -15.47 8.94
N GLN A 92 6.82 -15.22 8.20
CA GLN A 92 8.03 -14.57 8.69
C GLN A 92 7.90 -13.04 8.67
N VAL A 93 7.10 -12.53 7.72
CA VAL A 93 6.74 -11.13 7.58
C VAL A 93 5.25 -11.00 7.81
N VAL A 94 4.86 -10.18 8.77
CA VAL A 94 3.46 -9.98 9.18
C VAL A 94 3.12 -8.50 9.22
N GLY A 95 1.89 -8.13 8.86
CA GLY A 95 1.63 -6.73 8.57
C GLY A 95 0.19 -6.37 8.30
N ASP A 96 -0.02 -5.10 7.96
CA ASP A 96 -1.29 -4.59 7.48
C ASP A 96 -1.11 -3.48 6.45
N LYS A 97 -2.05 -3.40 5.52
CA LYS A 97 -2.20 -2.27 4.61
C LYS A 97 -2.97 -1.16 5.32
N LEU A 98 -2.25 -0.14 5.78
CA LEU A 98 -2.79 1.03 6.45
C LEU A 98 -2.64 2.26 5.54
N ILE A 99 -3.65 2.51 4.71
CA ILE A 99 -3.64 3.58 3.71
C ILE A 99 -3.23 4.92 4.32
N SER A 100 -3.77 5.28 5.49
CA SER A 100 -3.53 6.57 6.16
C SER A 100 -2.22 6.66 6.94
N LEU A 101 -1.34 5.65 6.91
CA LEU A 101 -0.11 5.62 7.70
C LEU A 101 0.84 6.79 7.38
N TRP A 102 0.82 7.30 6.14
CA TRP A 102 1.58 8.50 5.74
C TRP A 102 1.21 9.78 6.52
N ARG A 103 0.10 9.78 7.26
CA ARG A 103 -0.27 10.88 8.15
C ARG A 103 0.58 10.92 9.41
N ASN A 104 1.05 9.76 9.87
CA ASN A 104 1.80 9.67 11.11
C ASN A 104 2.71 8.42 11.17
N PHE A 105 3.93 8.54 10.66
CA PHE A 105 4.94 7.50 10.84
C PHE A 105 5.51 7.43 12.27
N SER A 106 5.32 8.46 13.10
CA SER A 106 5.85 8.49 14.47
C SER A 106 5.21 7.44 15.40
N VAL A 107 4.14 6.78 14.95
CA VAL A 107 3.53 5.63 15.64
C VAL A 107 4.58 4.56 15.99
N PHE A 108 5.59 4.36 15.15
CA PHE A 108 6.65 3.37 15.36
C PHE A 108 7.72 3.81 16.38
N ASN A 109 7.66 5.03 16.89
CA ASN A 109 8.52 5.49 17.98
C ASN A 109 8.00 5.08 19.37
N ALA A 110 6.80 4.50 19.46
CA ALA A 110 6.24 4.08 20.73
C ALA A 110 7.06 2.93 21.36
N PRO A 111 7.17 2.84 22.70
CA PRO A 111 8.02 1.85 23.38
C PRO A 111 7.74 0.39 23.00
N HIS A 112 6.50 0.04 22.67
CA HIS A 112 6.15 -1.32 22.27
C HIS A 112 6.68 -1.72 20.88
N TRP A 113 7.12 -0.76 20.07
CA TRP A 113 7.80 -0.97 18.79
C TRP A 113 9.33 -0.98 18.92
N ALA A 114 9.88 -0.68 20.10
CA ALA A 114 11.31 -0.70 20.33
C ALA A 114 11.90 -2.09 20.01
N ASN A 115 13.05 -2.09 19.32
CA ASN A 115 13.79 -3.29 18.90
C ASN A 115 13.00 -4.24 17.98
N LYS A 116 11.97 -3.74 17.27
CA LYS A 116 11.27 -4.51 16.23
C LYS A 116 11.86 -4.16 14.87
N ASP A 117 12.00 -5.16 14.00
CA ASP A 117 12.32 -4.93 12.59
C ASP A 117 11.03 -4.53 11.86
N ILE A 118 10.88 -3.23 11.62
CA ILE A 118 9.70 -2.62 11.01
C ILE A 118 10.08 -2.09 9.64
N GLN A 119 9.25 -2.40 8.67
CA GLN A 119 9.38 -1.94 7.30
C GLN A 119 8.05 -1.37 6.81
N VAL A 120 8.13 -0.30 6.03
CA VAL A 120 6.98 0.35 5.43
C VAL A 120 7.22 0.42 3.92
N ILE A 121 6.29 -0.09 3.12
CA ILE A 121 6.26 0.20 1.68
C ILE A 121 5.22 1.29 1.46
N HIS A 122 5.66 2.45 0.97
CA HIS A 122 4.77 3.52 0.54
C HIS A 122 4.71 3.57 -0.98
N ILE A 123 3.53 3.27 -1.55
CA ILE A 123 3.31 3.30 -3.00
C ILE A 123 2.85 4.67 -3.47
N ILE A 124 3.51 5.19 -4.49
CA ILE A 124 3.26 6.48 -5.13
C ILE A 124 2.64 6.21 -6.49
N ARG A 125 1.73 7.06 -6.93
CA ARG A 125 1.11 6.97 -8.25
C ARG A 125 0.97 8.36 -8.86
N ASP A 126 0.89 8.43 -10.17
CA ASP A 126 0.60 9.65 -10.89
C ASP A 126 -0.71 10.32 -10.43
N VAL A 127 -0.70 11.65 -10.31
CA VAL A 127 -1.86 12.41 -9.83
C VAL A 127 -3.03 12.34 -10.81
N HIS A 128 -2.76 12.32 -12.11
CA HIS A 128 -3.82 12.22 -13.13
C HIS A 128 -4.55 10.88 -13.03
N ASP A 129 -3.82 9.83 -12.68
CA ASP A 129 -4.39 8.50 -12.46
C ASP A 129 -5.22 8.38 -11.20
N VAL A 130 -4.74 8.99 -10.12
CA VAL A 130 -5.51 9.06 -8.88
C VAL A 130 -6.80 9.85 -9.14
N ALA A 131 -6.70 11.02 -9.77
CA ALA A 131 -7.83 11.86 -10.14
C ALA A 131 -8.85 11.10 -11.02
N ALA A 132 -8.37 10.44 -12.08
CA ALA A 132 -9.22 9.65 -12.97
C ALA A 132 -9.88 8.47 -12.24
N SER A 133 -9.14 7.79 -11.35
CA SER A 133 -9.73 6.71 -10.56
C SER A 133 -10.79 7.20 -9.57
N TYR A 134 -10.64 8.39 -8.97
CA TYR A 134 -11.68 8.97 -8.12
C TYR A 134 -12.90 9.35 -8.96
N GLN A 135 -12.70 10.04 -10.08
CA GLN A 135 -13.77 10.50 -10.96
C GLN A 135 -14.61 9.34 -11.50
N ALA A 136 -13.96 8.27 -11.96
CA ALA A 136 -14.65 7.09 -12.46
C ALA A 136 -15.56 6.43 -11.41
N ARG A 137 -15.13 6.42 -10.13
CA ARG A 137 -15.96 5.89 -9.04
C ARG A 137 -17.09 6.85 -8.66
N TYR A 138 -16.81 8.15 -8.64
CA TYR A 138 -17.81 9.18 -8.38
C TYR A 138 -18.94 9.17 -9.43
N GLN A 139 -18.61 8.95 -10.71
CA GLN A 139 -19.59 8.82 -11.78
C GLN A 139 -20.32 7.46 -11.81
N ASN A 140 -19.81 6.46 -11.08
CA ASN A 140 -20.45 5.15 -11.00
C ASN A 140 -21.49 5.15 -9.87
N ALA A 141 -22.76 5.38 -10.23
CA ALA A 141 -23.87 5.42 -9.28
C ALA A 141 -24.03 4.14 -8.43
N ALA A 142 -23.51 2.99 -8.88
CA ALA A 142 -23.57 1.72 -8.14
C ALA A 142 -22.46 1.58 -7.08
N ASP A 143 -21.43 2.43 -7.07
CA ASP A 143 -20.28 2.33 -6.17
C ASP A 143 -20.54 3.02 -4.80
N GLY A 144 -21.56 3.88 -4.71
CA GLY A 144 -21.84 4.68 -3.51
C GLY A 144 -20.74 5.68 -3.12
N TRP A 145 -19.68 5.78 -3.94
CA TRP A 145 -18.52 6.63 -3.74
C TRP A 145 -18.87 8.11 -3.97
N GLN A 146 -18.60 8.96 -2.98
CA GLN A 146 -19.01 10.38 -2.99
C GLN A 146 -17.85 11.35 -3.25
N ASP A 147 -16.62 10.85 -3.31
CA ASP A 147 -15.43 11.69 -3.44
C ASP A 147 -15.02 11.84 -4.92
N ASP A 148 -15.10 13.04 -5.48
CA ASP A 148 -14.71 13.31 -6.87
C ASP A 148 -13.19 13.41 -7.07
N PHE A 149 -12.78 13.71 -8.30
CA PHE A 149 -11.36 13.91 -8.64
C PHE A 149 -10.67 14.94 -7.72
N SER A 150 -11.36 16.02 -7.35
CA SER A 150 -10.79 17.12 -6.58
C SER A 150 -10.37 16.66 -5.18
N LYS A 151 -11.18 15.79 -4.56
CA LYS A 151 -10.82 15.14 -3.29
C LYS A 151 -9.61 14.24 -3.45
N GLY A 152 -9.57 13.44 -4.52
CA GLY A 152 -8.45 12.56 -4.83
C GLY A 152 -7.13 13.30 -4.97
N VAL A 153 -7.12 14.40 -5.73
CA VAL A 153 -5.95 15.27 -5.91
C VAL A 153 -5.49 15.85 -4.58
N ARG A 154 -6.39 16.40 -3.75
CA ARG A 154 -6.02 16.96 -2.43
C ARG A 154 -5.40 15.92 -1.50
N VAL A 155 -5.98 14.72 -1.43
CA VAL A 155 -5.44 13.63 -0.59
C VAL A 155 -4.08 13.15 -1.12
N TRP A 156 -3.94 13.07 -2.44
CA TRP A 156 -2.67 12.74 -3.09
C TRP A 156 -1.59 13.78 -2.76
N SER A 157 -1.89 15.07 -2.91
CA SER A 157 -0.95 16.15 -2.59
C SER A 157 -0.51 16.10 -1.14
N GLN A 158 -1.43 15.87 -0.20
CA GLN A 158 -1.08 15.73 1.21
C GLN A 158 -0.18 14.53 1.47
N SER A 159 -0.47 13.37 0.83
CA SER A 159 0.35 12.17 0.96
C SER A 159 1.78 12.41 0.48
N VAL A 160 1.94 12.99 -0.71
CA VAL A 160 3.25 13.31 -1.29
C VAL A 160 4.03 14.28 -0.40
N ARG A 161 3.39 15.38 0.03
CA ARG A 161 4.04 16.36 0.91
C ARG A 161 4.47 15.76 2.22
N ASN A 162 3.59 15.03 2.90
CA ASN A 162 3.91 14.43 4.20
C ASN A 162 5.09 13.46 4.13
N VAL A 163 5.12 12.59 3.11
CA VAL A 163 6.19 11.62 2.96
C VAL A 163 7.50 12.32 2.57
N ALA A 164 7.47 13.28 1.64
CA ALA A 164 8.66 14.03 1.25
C ALA A 164 9.23 14.84 2.42
N THR A 165 8.37 15.53 3.19
CA THR A 165 8.78 16.26 4.39
C THR A 165 9.34 15.31 5.44
N TRP A 166 8.72 14.14 5.66
CA TRP A 166 9.24 13.16 6.62
C TRP A 166 10.63 12.67 6.22
N ILE A 167 10.85 12.30 4.96
CA ILE A 167 12.16 11.84 4.48
C ILE A 167 13.21 12.93 4.67
N LYS A 168 12.94 14.16 4.23
CA LYS A 168 13.86 15.30 4.39
C LYS A 168 14.19 15.58 5.86
N ALA A 169 13.21 15.47 6.76
CA ALA A 169 13.42 15.69 8.19
C ALA A 169 14.24 14.59 8.89
N HIS A 170 14.35 13.41 8.27
CA HIS A 170 15.11 12.26 8.80
C HIS A 170 16.33 11.91 7.94
N GLU A 171 16.71 12.78 7.01
CA GLU A 171 17.91 12.59 6.19
C GLU A 171 19.15 12.55 7.09
N GLY A 172 19.99 11.53 6.91
CA GLY A 172 21.16 11.28 7.75
C GLY A 172 20.86 10.69 9.14
N GLN A 173 19.60 10.40 9.46
CA GLN A 173 19.21 9.72 10.69
C GLN A 173 18.91 8.24 10.43
N ALA A 174 19.04 7.40 11.46
CA ALA A 174 18.58 6.02 11.43
C ALA A 174 17.16 5.96 12.03
N PRO A 175 16.09 6.00 11.21
CA PRO A 175 14.72 5.91 11.72
C PRO A 175 14.45 4.57 12.40
N SER A 176 13.42 4.53 13.26
CA SER A 176 12.95 3.32 13.96
C SER A 176 12.38 2.23 13.04
N PHE A 177 12.24 2.53 11.75
CA PHE A 177 11.74 1.63 10.72
C PHE A 177 12.39 1.93 9.37
N LYS A 178 12.37 0.96 8.44
CA LYS A 178 12.83 1.15 7.06
C LYS A 178 11.67 1.59 6.17
N LEU A 179 11.82 2.73 5.48
CA LEU A 179 10.85 3.19 4.49
C LEU A 179 11.31 2.81 3.07
N HIS A 180 10.48 2.08 2.36
CA HIS A 180 10.65 1.71 0.95
C HIS A 180 9.64 2.48 0.12
N LEU A 181 10.11 3.19 -0.90
CA LEU A 181 9.24 3.86 -1.86
C LEU A 181 9.12 3.03 -3.13
N VAL A 182 7.90 2.93 -3.63
CA VAL A 182 7.59 2.19 -4.86
C VAL A 182 6.72 3.05 -5.75
N SER A 183 7.09 3.22 -7.02
CA SER A 183 6.19 3.79 -8.01
C SER A 183 5.19 2.74 -8.48
N TYR A 184 3.90 3.09 -8.59
CA TYR A 184 2.90 2.24 -9.23
C TYR A 184 3.26 1.98 -10.69
N GLU A 185 3.65 3.03 -11.41
CA GLU A 185 4.09 2.93 -12.80
C GLU A 185 5.36 2.09 -12.90
N GLY A 186 6.31 2.34 -11.99
CA GLY A 186 7.52 1.56 -11.84
C GLY A 186 7.25 0.09 -11.52
N LEU A 187 6.23 -0.26 -10.74
CA LEU A 187 5.97 -1.66 -10.48
C LEU A 187 5.19 -2.30 -11.63
N PHE A 188 4.00 -1.78 -11.89
CA PHE A 188 2.96 -2.48 -12.63
C PHE A 188 3.00 -2.19 -14.13
N GLU A 189 3.46 -1.02 -14.58
CA GLU A 189 3.37 -0.57 -15.99
C GLU A 189 4.61 -0.95 -16.80
N ASN A 190 4.93 -2.25 -16.82
CA ASN A 190 6.12 -2.76 -17.49
C ASN A 190 5.83 -4.06 -18.23
N ASP A 191 6.75 -4.48 -19.09
CA ASP A 191 6.70 -5.82 -19.66
C ASP A 191 6.81 -6.90 -18.57
N LYS A 192 6.44 -8.12 -18.94
CA LYS A 192 6.36 -9.26 -18.01
C LYS A 192 7.69 -9.58 -17.32
N LYS A 193 8.81 -9.44 -18.03
CA LYS A 193 10.14 -9.73 -17.48
C LYS A 193 10.52 -8.66 -16.47
N THR A 194 10.42 -7.39 -16.87
CA THR A 194 10.70 -6.25 -15.98
C THR A 194 9.80 -6.27 -14.74
N PHE A 195 8.52 -6.63 -14.88
CA PHE A 195 7.62 -6.80 -13.73
C PHE A 195 8.14 -7.88 -12.75
N ALA A 196 8.56 -9.04 -13.25
CA ALA A 196 9.05 -10.13 -12.42
C ALA A 196 10.36 -9.75 -11.70
N ASP A 197 11.28 -9.10 -12.40
CA ASP A 197 12.55 -8.62 -11.84
C ASP A 197 12.30 -7.58 -10.73
N ARG A 198 11.42 -6.60 -10.96
CA ARG A 198 11.03 -5.59 -9.96
C ARG A 198 10.29 -6.19 -8.77
N CYS A 199 9.49 -7.24 -8.97
CA CYS A 199 8.92 -7.99 -7.87
C CYS A 199 10.03 -8.64 -7.03
N ALA A 200 11.00 -9.31 -7.66
CA ALA A 200 12.13 -9.89 -6.93
C ALA A 200 12.94 -8.83 -6.16
N ASP A 201 13.17 -7.64 -6.75
CA ASP A 201 13.80 -6.51 -6.08
C ASP A 201 13.03 -6.05 -4.84
N LEU A 202 11.70 -5.91 -4.96
CA LEU A 202 10.84 -5.54 -3.84
C LEU A 202 10.93 -6.57 -2.70
N TYR A 203 10.90 -7.87 -3.02
CA TYR A 203 11.03 -8.93 -2.03
C TYR A 203 12.39 -8.89 -1.33
N ARG A 204 13.48 -8.68 -2.09
CA ARG A 204 14.83 -8.50 -1.53
C ARG A 204 14.91 -7.26 -0.63
N ALA A 205 14.30 -6.14 -1.03
CA ALA A 205 14.25 -4.92 -0.23
C ALA A 205 13.58 -5.16 1.12
N ILE A 206 12.54 -6.00 1.16
CA ILE A 206 11.92 -6.44 2.41
C ILE A 206 12.61 -7.63 3.07
N SER A 207 13.80 -8.03 2.63
CA SER A 207 14.62 -9.13 3.16
C SER A 207 13.95 -10.51 3.03
N LEU A 208 13.24 -10.76 1.94
CA LEU A 208 12.68 -12.06 1.60
C LEU A 208 13.25 -12.53 0.26
N ASP A 209 13.64 -13.80 0.23
CA ASP A 209 13.99 -14.48 -1.00
C ASP A 209 12.76 -15.19 -1.56
N VAL A 210 12.51 -15.01 -2.84
CA VAL A 210 11.42 -15.67 -3.58
C VAL A 210 11.97 -16.76 -4.47
N GLY A 211 11.34 -17.93 -4.44
CA GLY A 211 11.70 -19.07 -5.27
C GLY A 211 10.96 -19.07 -6.61
N ALA A 212 11.23 -20.08 -7.43
CA ALA A 212 10.64 -20.21 -8.77
C ALA A 212 9.10 -20.29 -8.77
N SER A 213 8.49 -20.88 -7.72
CA SER A 213 7.02 -20.96 -7.60
C SER A 213 6.37 -19.59 -7.37
N GLN A 214 7.01 -18.70 -6.61
CA GLN A 214 6.53 -17.33 -6.42
C GLN A 214 6.67 -16.51 -7.71
N MET A 215 7.79 -16.70 -8.44
CA MET A 215 8.00 -16.05 -9.74
C MET A 215 6.91 -16.41 -10.77
N ALA A 216 6.40 -17.66 -10.74
CA ALA A 216 5.26 -18.07 -11.57
C ALA A 216 3.95 -17.35 -11.15
N GLY A 217 3.76 -17.10 -9.85
CA GLY A 217 2.64 -16.29 -9.34
C GLY A 217 2.67 -14.85 -9.86
N PHE A 218 3.86 -14.24 -9.97
CA PHE A 218 4.03 -12.89 -10.51
C PHE A 218 3.57 -12.79 -11.97
N ALA A 219 3.85 -13.81 -12.78
CA ALA A 219 3.37 -13.86 -14.17
C ALA A 219 1.83 -13.78 -14.27
N LYS A 220 1.10 -14.46 -13.37
CA LYS A 220 -0.37 -14.42 -13.35
C LYS A 220 -0.90 -13.03 -12.96
N MET A 221 -0.24 -12.39 -12.01
CA MET A 221 -0.61 -11.04 -11.61
C MET A 221 -0.31 -9.99 -12.67
N HIS A 222 0.80 -10.13 -13.39
CA HIS A 222 1.15 -9.24 -14.49
C HIS A 222 0.01 -9.17 -15.52
N SER A 223 -0.54 -10.32 -15.94
CA SER A 223 -1.72 -10.34 -16.83
C SER A 223 -2.96 -9.66 -16.22
N GLY A 224 -3.09 -9.68 -14.89
CA GLY A 224 -4.10 -8.90 -14.16
C GLY A 224 -3.86 -7.40 -14.26
N ALA A 225 -2.63 -6.96 -14.00
CA ALA A 225 -2.20 -5.56 -14.10
C ALA A 225 -2.34 -5.02 -15.52
N GLU A 226 -1.91 -5.76 -16.55
CA GLU A 226 -2.07 -5.40 -17.95
C GLU A 226 -3.55 -5.18 -18.32
N ARG A 227 -4.45 -6.04 -17.84
CA ARG A 227 -5.88 -5.90 -18.09
C ARG A 227 -6.46 -4.65 -17.41
N VAL A 228 -5.97 -4.30 -16.22
CA VAL A 228 -6.36 -3.05 -15.54
C VAL A 228 -5.84 -1.84 -16.33
N GLN A 229 -4.59 -1.88 -16.80
CA GLN A 229 -4.00 -0.82 -17.62
C GLN A 229 -4.73 -0.62 -18.95
N LYS A 230 -5.08 -1.71 -19.64
CA LYS A 230 -5.87 -1.65 -20.89
C LYS A 230 -7.27 -1.06 -20.69
N ARG A 231 -7.77 -1.07 -19.45
CA ARG A 231 -9.06 -0.48 -19.04
C ARG A 231 -8.87 0.83 -18.28
N ARG A 232 -7.67 1.40 -18.30
CA ARG A 232 -7.36 2.67 -17.63
C ARG A 232 -8.24 3.74 -18.26
N ILE A 233 -9.10 4.30 -17.43
CA ILE A 233 -9.99 5.40 -17.81
C ILE A 233 -9.18 6.68 -17.69
N SER A 234 -9.26 7.55 -18.69
CA SER A 234 -8.68 8.89 -18.67
C SER A 234 -9.79 9.93 -18.81
N PHE A 235 -9.56 11.09 -18.22
CA PHE A 235 -10.43 12.26 -18.32
C PHE A 235 -9.56 13.47 -18.68
N PRO A 236 -9.22 13.67 -19.97
CA PRO A 236 -8.33 14.74 -20.40
C PRO A 236 -8.78 16.13 -19.93
N GLU A 237 -10.11 16.34 -19.81
CA GLU A 237 -10.72 17.58 -19.32
C GLU A 237 -10.41 17.90 -17.85
N LEU A 238 -9.84 16.95 -17.09
CA LEU A 238 -9.40 17.20 -15.73
C LEU A 238 -7.99 17.77 -15.65
N ASN A 239 -7.19 17.74 -16.72
CA ASN A 239 -5.78 18.13 -16.65
C ASN A 239 -5.57 19.56 -16.16
N ASP A 240 -6.30 20.52 -16.72
CA ASP A 240 -6.21 21.93 -16.31
C ASP A 240 -6.71 22.12 -14.87
N LYS A 241 -7.81 21.44 -14.50
CA LYS A 241 -8.37 21.47 -13.13
C LYS A 241 -7.43 20.86 -12.10
N ILE A 242 -6.66 19.84 -12.47
CA ILE A 242 -5.64 19.25 -11.60
C ILE A 242 -4.50 20.25 -11.40
N ALA A 243 -4.05 20.92 -12.47
CA ALA A 243 -3.01 21.94 -12.40
C ALA A 243 -3.39 23.15 -11.53
N GLU A 244 -4.68 23.49 -11.44
CA GLU A 244 -5.20 24.51 -10.52
C GLU A 244 -5.10 24.12 -9.04
N ILE A 245 -5.14 22.81 -8.72
CA ILE A 245 -5.12 22.30 -7.34
C ILE A 245 -3.69 21.96 -6.90
N VAL A 246 -2.88 21.43 -7.81
CA VAL A 246 -1.53 20.95 -7.50
C VAL A 246 -0.51 22.05 -7.74
N ASP A 247 0.04 22.59 -6.66
CA ASP A 247 1.14 23.55 -6.78
C ASP A 247 2.46 22.90 -7.27
N HIS A 248 3.33 23.76 -7.80
CA HIS A 248 4.63 23.37 -8.34
C HIS A 248 5.47 22.61 -7.30
N ASP A 249 5.46 23.06 -6.04
CA ASP A 249 6.22 22.43 -4.96
C ASP A 249 5.79 20.97 -4.73
N THR A 250 4.50 20.67 -4.84
CA THR A 250 4.01 19.29 -4.73
C THR A 250 4.52 18.41 -5.87
N LEU A 251 4.58 18.92 -7.10
CA LEU A 251 5.14 18.18 -8.24
C LEU A 251 6.65 17.95 -8.10
N GLN A 252 7.39 18.93 -7.56
CA GLN A 252 8.80 18.76 -7.21
C GLN A 252 8.98 17.70 -6.13
N MET A 253 8.11 17.69 -5.10
CA MET A 253 8.13 16.65 -4.08
C MET A 253 7.80 15.26 -4.64
N GLN A 254 6.84 15.13 -5.55
CA GLN A 254 6.57 13.86 -6.23
C GLN A 254 7.80 13.37 -7.01
N SER A 255 8.43 14.27 -7.76
CA SER A 255 9.65 13.95 -8.53
C SER A 255 10.78 13.50 -7.62
N TYR A 256 10.99 14.21 -6.50
CA TYR A 256 11.92 13.80 -5.45
C TYR A 256 11.61 12.39 -4.93
N LEU A 257 10.36 12.11 -4.56
CA LEU A 257 9.98 10.78 -4.07
C LEU A 257 10.18 9.67 -5.12
N ARG A 258 9.91 9.95 -6.40
CA ARG A 258 10.16 8.99 -7.50
C ARG A 258 11.64 8.69 -7.67
N GLN A 259 12.54 9.66 -7.47
CA GLN A 259 13.99 9.43 -7.51
C GLN A 259 14.50 8.58 -6.33
N GLN A 260 13.77 8.58 -5.21
CA GLN A 260 14.05 7.76 -4.03
C GLN A 260 13.36 6.38 -4.10
N ALA A 261 12.54 6.12 -5.11
CA ALA A 261 11.86 4.83 -5.27
C ALA A 261 12.82 3.73 -5.72
N ILE A 262 12.53 2.50 -5.30
CA ILE A 262 13.30 1.32 -5.74
C ILE A 262 13.20 1.18 -7.27
N PHE A 263 12.06 1.55 -7.84
CA PHE A 263 11.75 1.62 -9.27
C PHE A 263 10.50 2.47 -9.52
#